data_AF-A0A2V9H9M4-F1
#
_entry.id   AF-A0A2V9H9M4-F1
#
_cell.length_a   1.000
_cell.length_b   1.000
_cell.length_c   1.000
_cell.angle_alpha   90.00
_cell.angle_beta   90.00
_cell.angle_gamma   90.00
#
_symmetry.space_group_name_H-M   'P 1'
#
loop_
_entity.id
_entity.type
_entity.pdbx_description
1 polymer ?
#
loop_
_entity_poly.entity_id
_entity_poly.type
_entity_poly.pdbx_seq_one_letter_code
_entity_poly.pdbx_strand_id
1 'polypeptide(L)'
;APSDKSLRQESELAVARATAERSARRERLAVSGGHLLGAAFQFLGELLPEPSDSSESKAATTALAATLKQNLTDLMVPDDRGRPRLTFALPDATALDGLTNVLARLLVRTQSANGL
;
A
#
# COMPACT_ATOMS: atom_id res chain seq x y z
N ALA A 1 -9.76 41.08 -25.84
CA ALA A 1 -8.82 40.38 -26.75
C ALA A 1 -9.10 38.88 -26.72
N PRO A 2 -9.11 38.17 -27.87
CA PRO A 2 -9.29 36.73 -27.93
C PRO A 2 -8.14 35.92 -27.29
N SER A 3 -6.95 36.50 -27.20
CA SER A 3 -5.74 35.86 -26.67
C SER A 3 -5.81 35.52 -25.17
N ASP A 4 -6.54 36.30 -24.38
CA ASP A 4 -6.68 36.10 -22.92
C ASP A 4 -7.52 34.85 -22.59
N LYS A 5 -8.52 34.54 -23.43
CA LYS A 5 -9.32 33.31 -23.30
C LYS A 5 -8.52 32.06 -23.68
N SER A 6 -7.68 32.16 -24.71
CA SER A 6 -6.81 31.06 -25.15
C SER A 6 -5.77 30.70 -24.08
N LEU A 7 -5.13 31.71 -23.47
CA LEU A 7 -4.12 31.50 -22.42
C LEU A 7 -4.72 30.86 -21.15
N ARG A 8 -5.95 31.26 -20.76
CA ARG A 8 -6.66 30.61 -19.65
C ARG A 8 -6.97 29.15 -19.93
N GLN A 9 -7.47 28.85 -21.12
CA GLN A 9 -7.81 27.48 -21.49
C GLN A 9 -6.58 26.56 -21.54
N GLU A 10 -5.46 27.04 -22.07
CA GLU A 10 -4.20 26.30 -22.06
C GLU A 10 -3.68 26.06 -20.63
N SER A 11 -3.79 27.06 -19.76
CA SER A 11 -3.42 26.94 -18.35
C SER A 11 -4.29 25.91 -17.61
N GLU A 12 -5.61 25.95 -17.81
CA GLU A 12 -6.56 25.00 -17.23
C GLU A 12 -6.26 23.56 -17.69
N LEU A 13 -5.99 23.38 -18.98
CA LEU A 13 -5.61 22.09 -19.55
C LEU A 13 -4.28 21.58 -18.98
N ALA A 14 -3.30 22.46 -18.78
CA ALA A 14 -2.02 22.10 -18.17
C ALA A 14 -2.19 21.65 -16.70
N VAL A 15 -3.02 22.35 -15.92
CA VAL A 15 -3.35 21.97 -14.54
C VAL A 15 -4.11 20.63 -14.50
N ALA A 16 -5.09 20.43 -15.38
CA ALA A 16 -5.83 19.18 -15.50
C ALA A 16 -4.92 18.00 -15.85
N ARG A 17 -3.94 18.18 -16.75
CA ARG A 17 -2.96 17.15 -17.08
C ARG A 17 -2.04 16.84 -15.90
N ALA A 18 -1.48 17.85 -15.24
CA ALA A 18 -0.58 17.65 -14.10
C ALA A 18 -1.28 16.93 -12.93
N THR A 19 -2.54 17.28 -12.67
CA THR A 19 -3.36 16.60 -11.64
C THR A 19 -3.66 15.15 -12.03
N ALA A 20 -4.02 14.88 -13.28
CA ALA A 20 -4.24 13.52 -13.77
C ALA A 20 -2.98 12.64 -13.68
N GLU A 21 -1.82 13.18 -14.07
CA GLU A 21 -0.53 12.48 -13.98
C GLU A 21 -0.15 12.15 -12.54
N ARG A 22 -0.33 13.12 -11.63
CA ARG A 22 -0.07 12.92 -10.20
C ARG A 22 -0.97 11.84 -9.61
N SER A 23 -2.25 11.85 -9.95
CA SER A 23 -3.21 10.82 -9.52
C SER A 23 -2.85 9.44 -10.08
N ALA A 24 -2.51 9.35 -11.37
CA ALA A 24 -2.08 8.10 -11.99
C ALA A 24 -0.80 7.55 -11.34
N ARG A 25 0.17 8.43 -10.99
CA ARG A 25 1.38 8.02 -10.28
C ARG A 25 1.06 7.50 -8.87
N ARG A 26 0.21 8.21 -8.12
CA ARG A 26 -0.24 7.78 -6.79
C ARG A 26 -0.90 6.41 -6.83
N GLU A 27 -1.76 6.17 -7.81
CA GLU A 27 -2.45 4.89 -7.97
C GLU A 27 -1.46 3.75 -8.28
N ARG A 28 -0.50 3.95 -9.18
CA ARG A 28 0.55 2.97 -9.44
C ARG A 28 1.36 2.64 -8.17
N LEU A 29 1.72 3.66 -7.39
CA LEU A 29 2.44 3.48 -6.13
C LEU A 29 1.60 2.74 -5.08
N ALA A 30 0.30 3.00 -5.00
CA ALA A 30 -0.59 2.29 -4.08
C ALA A 30 -0.66 0.80 -4.41
N VAL A 31 -0.81 0.44 -5.71
CA VAL A 31 -0.81 -0.96 -6.15
C VAL A 31 0.53 -1.63 -5.87
N SER A 32 1.65 -1.01 -6.25
CA SER A 32 2.98 -1.56 -5.99
C SER A 32 3.29 -1.67 -4.49
N GLY A 33 2.82 -0.71 -3.68
CA GLY A 33 2.93 -0.76 -2.22
C GLY A 33 2.12 -1.91 -1.61
N GLY A 34 0.94 -2.20 -2.16
CA GLY A 34 0.14 -3.37 -1.78
C GLY A 34 0.87 -4.69 -2.07
N HIS A 35 1.52 -4.80 -3.24
CA HIS A 35 2.35 -5.96 -3.56
C HIS A 35 3.55 -6.10 -2.61
N LEU A 36 4.22 -4.99 -2.26
CA LEU A 36 5.32 -5.00 -1.30
C LEU A 36 4.84 -5.47 0.09
N LEU A 37 3.71 -4.97 0.56
CA LEU A 37 3.13 -5.38 1.84
C LEU A 37 2.76 -6.88 1.82
N GLY A 38 2.16 -7.36 0.74
CA GLY A 38 1.86 -8.78 0.55
C GLY A 38 3.11 -9.66 0.59
N ALA A 39 4.17 -9.26 -0.13
CA ALA A 39 5.45 -9.95 -0.12
C ALA A 39 6.12 -9.94 1.28
N ALA A 40 6.00 -8.83 2.02
CA ALA A 40 6.50 -8.73 3.38
C ALA A 40 5.76 -9.68 4.34
N PHE A 41 4.43 -9.82 4.23
CA PHE A 41 3.68 -10.78 5.03
C PHE A 41 4.03 -12.23 4.68
N GLN A 42 4.23 -12.54 3.40
CA GLN A 42 4.70 -13.87 2.99
C GLN A 42 6.07 -14.18 3.61
N PHE A 43 7.03 -13.28 3.48
CA PHE A 43 8.36 -13.42 4.08
C PHE A 43 8.30 -13.58 5.60
N LEU A 44 7.48 -12.78 6.29
CA LEU A 44 7.30 -12.92 7.74
C LEU A 44 6.67 -14.28 8.10
N GLY A 45 5.73 -14.77 7.29
CA GLY A 45 5.15 -16.10 7.45
C GLY A 45 6.19 -17.23 7.37
N GLU A 46 7.18 -17.09 6.50
CA GLU A 46 8.30 -18.05 6.39
C GLU A 46 9.29 -17.98 7.57
N LEU A 47 9.40 -16.83 8.24
CA LEU A 47 10.24 -16.67 9.43
C LEU A 47 9.55 -17.15 10.73
N LEU A 48 8.23 -17.25 10.74
CA LEU A 48 7.49 -17.69 11.92
C LEU A 48 7.68 -19.21 12.12
N PRO A 49 7.78 -19.68 13.38
CA PRO A 49 7.82 -21.10 13.66
C PRO A 49 6.60 -21.81 13.07
N GLU A 50 6.76 -23.08 12.67
CA GLU A 50 5.60 -23.86 12.22
C GLU A 50 4.50 -23.85 13.30
N PRO A 51 3.23 -23.69 12.90
CA PRO A 51 2.11 -23.73 13.84
C PRO A 51 2.13 -25.06 14.61
N SER A 52 1.85 -25.01 15.91
CA SER A 52 1.75 -26.21 16.74
C SER A 52 0.84 -27.25 16.09
N ASP A 53 1.28 -28.51 16.07
CA ASP A 53 0.51 -29.61 15.50
C ASP A 53 -0.71 -30.02 16.34
N SER A 54 -0.83 -29.48 17.56
CA SER A 54 -1.97 -29.76 18.43
C SER A 54 -3.28 -29.27 17.79
N SER A 55 -4.29 -30.15 17.82
CA SER A 55 -5.62 -29.87 17.26
C SER A 55 -6.25 -28.60 17.86
N GLU A 56 -6.04 -28.37 19.15
CA GLU A 56 -6.51 -27.19 19.88
C GLU A 56 -5.85 -25.90 19.39
N SER A 57 -4.52 -25.90 19.22
CA SER A 57 -3.80 -24.73 18.70
C SER A 57 -4.18 -24.42 17.25
N LYS A 58 -4.39 -25.45 16.41
CA LYS A 58 -4.85 -25.26 15.02
C LYS A 58 -6.25 -24.66 14.98
N ALA A 59 -7.16 -25.15 15.82
CA ALA A 59 -8.53 -24.63 15.92
C ALA A 59 -8.53 -23.16 16.39
N ALA A 60 -7.74 -22.82 17.41
CA ALA A 60 -7.61 -21.46 17.93
C ALA A 60 -7.07 -20.48 16.88
N THR A 61 -5.98 -20.86 16.17
CA THR A 61 -5.41 -20.03 15.10
C THR A 61 -6.39 -19.83 13.94
N THR A 62 -7.12 -20.88 13.55
CA THR A 62 -8.13 -20.81 12.48
C THR A 62 -9.28 -19.88 12.87
N ALA A 63 -9.79 -20.01 14.10
CA ALA A 63 -10.86 -19.16 14.60
C ALA A 63 -10.44 -17.69 14.64
N LEU A 64 -9.22 -17.41 15.15
CA LEU A 64 -8.68 -16.06 15.19
C LEU A 64 -8.49 -15.48 13.78
N ALA A 65 -7.96 -16.26 12.84
CA ALA A 65 -7.80 -15.84 11.45
C ALA A 65 -9.15 -15.51 10.79
N ALA A 66 -10.19 -16.29 11.08
CA ALA A 66 -11.55 -16.02 10.58
C ALA A 66 -12.11 -14.71 11.13
N THR A 67 -11.97 -14.45 12.44
CA THR A 67 -12.38 -13.19 13.06
C THR A 67 -11.63 -11.99 12.48
N LEU A 68 -10.31 -12.10 12.33
CA LEU A 68 -9.49 -11.04 11.73
C LEU A 68 -9.90 -10.77 10.28
N LYS A 69 -10.13 -11.82 9.48
CA LYS A 69 -10.59 -11.68 8.10
C LYS A 69 -11.94 -10.98 8.03
N GLN A 70 -12.89 -11.31 8.91
CA GLN A 70 -14.18 -10.64 8.94
C GLN A 70 -14.01 -9.14 9.23
N ASN A 71 -13.30 -8.80 10.31
CA ASN A 71 -13.06 -7.41 10.70
C ASN A 71 -12.36 -6.60 9.59
N LEU A 72 -11.38 -7.20 8.92
CA LEU A 72 -10.69 -6.55 7.81
C LEU A 72 -11.58 -6.41 6.57
N THR A 73 -12.45 -7.38 6.30
CA THR A 73 -13.41 -7.31 5.18
C THR A 73 -14.37 -6.14 5.36
N ASP A 74 -14.82 -5.88 6.59
CA ASP A 74 -15.72 -4.76 6.89
C ASP A 74 -15.04 -3.39 6.70
N LEU A 75 -13.70 -3.35 6.74
CA LEU A 75 -12.90 -2.15 6.48
C LEU A 75 -12.47 -2.01 5.01
N MET A 76 -12.71 -3.03 4.18
CA MET A 76 -12.36 -3.01 2.76
C MET A 76 -13.44 -2.30 1.96
N VAL A 77 -13.01 -1.30 1.17
CA VAL A 77 -13.88 -0.57 0.25
C VAL A 77 -13.39 -0.85 -1.18
N PRO A 78 -14.26 -1.23 -2.13
CA PRO A 78 -13.85 -1.37 -3.52
C PRO A 78 -13.42 -0.01 -4.10
N ASP A 79 -12.36 -0.01 -4.89
CA ASP A 79 -11.92 1.18 -5.63
C ASP A 79 -12.78 1.42 -6.88
N ASP A 80 -12.48 2.50 -7.62
CA ASP A 80 -13.18 2.89 -8.85
C ASP A 80 -13.18 1.80 -9.95
N ARG A 81 -12.36 0.76 -9.80
CA ARG A 81 -12.26 -0.39 -10.72
C ARG A 81 -12.79 -1.69 -10.12
N GLY A 82 -13.43 -1.62 -8.95
CA GLY A 82 -13.97 -2.76 -8.22
C GLY A 82 -12.92 -3.62 -7.50
N ARG A 83 -11.67 -3.14 -7.38
CA ARG A 83 -10.62 -3.89 -6.67
C ARG A 83 -10.69 -3.60 -5.17
N PRO A 84 -10.45 -4.60 -4.31
CA PRO A 84 -10.44 -4.39 -2.87
C PRO A 84 -9.38 -3.38 -2.46
N ARG A 85 -9.76 -2.35 -1.70
CA ARG A 85 -8.85 -1.36 -1.13
C ARG A 85 -9.04 -1.24 0.37
N LEU A 86 -7.94 -1.35 1.10
CA LEU A 86 -7.86 -1.03 2.51
C LEU A 86 -6.99 0.23 2.65
N THR A 87 -7.50 1.24 3.36
CA THR A 87 -6.80 2.52 3.56
C THR A 87 -6.54 2.74 5.03
N PHE A 88 -5.29 3.00 5.39
CA PHE A 88 -4.89 3.34 6.75
C PHE A 88 -4.66 4.85 6.86
N ALA A 89 -5.32 5.49 7.83
CA ALA A 89 -5.00 6.84 8.21
C ALA A 89 -3.71 6.82 9.04
N LEU A 90 -2.78 7.73 8.73
CA LEU A 90 -1.60 7.93 9.56
C LEU A 90 -1.98 8.75 10.80
N PRO A 91 -1.46 8.41 11.99
CA PRO A 91 -1.79 9.11 13.23
C PRO A 91 -1.26 10.55 13.25
N ASP A 92 -0.12 10.79 12.60
CA ASP A 92 0.49 12.11 12.46
C ASP A 92 1.46 12.13 11.24
N ALA A 93 2.09 13.28 11.01
CA ALA A 93 3.03 13.49 9.90
C ALA A 93 4.33 12.68 10.04
N THR A 94 4.75 12.37 11.27
CA THR A 94 6.02 11.65 11.55
C THR A 94 5.95 10.17 11.22
N ALA A 95 4.74 9.60 11.18
CA ALA A 95 4.53 8.22 10.76
C ALA A 95 5.02 7.95 9.32
N LEU A 96 4.93 8.96 8.43
CA LEU A 96 5.46 8.85 7.07
C LEU A 96 7.00 8.83 7.05
N ASP A 97 7.64 9.61 7.92
CA ASP A 97 9.10 9.62 8.06
C ASP A 97 9.59 8.25 8.55
N GLY A 98 8.89 7.67 9.53
CA GLY A 98 9.17 6.32 10.02
C GLY A 98 9.07 5.26 8.92
N LEU A 99 7.98 5.27 8.14
CA LEU A 99 7.80 4.36 7.01
C LEU A 99 8.91 4.52 5.97
N THR A 100 9.26 5.76 5.63
CA THR A 100 10.27 6.06 4.61
C THR A 100 11.66 5.62 5.07
N ASN A 101 12.00 5.81 6.35
CA ASN A 101 13.27 5.36 6.91
C ASN A 101 13.40 3.82 6.88
N VAL A 102 12.33 3.09 7.24
CA VAL A 102 12.32 1.63 7.16
C VAL A 102 12.49 1.15 5.71
N LEU A 103 11.76 1.74 4.77
CA LEU A 103 11.88 1.42 3.35
C LEU A 103 13.29 1.70 2.80
N ALA A 104 13.88 2.85 3.14
CA ALA A 104 15.24 3.19 2.74
C ALA A 104 16.25 2.17 3.26
N ARG A 105 16.15 1.77 4.53
CA ARG A 105 17.03 0.74 5.13
C ARG A 105 16.88 -0.62 4.45
N LEU A 106 15.65 -1.03 4.11
CA LEU A 106 15.41 -2.26 3.37
C LEU A 106 16.04 -2.21 1.97
N LEU A 107 15.82 -1.14 1.22
CA LEU A 107 16.36 -0.97 -0.13
C LEU A 107 17.90 -0.91 -0.15
N VAL A 108 18.52 -0.29 0.86
CA VAL A 108 19.99 -0.32 1.01
C VAL A 108 20.45 -1.74 1.29
N ARG A 109 19.79 -2.46 2.21
CA ARG A 109 20.15 -3.84 2.55
C ARG A 109 19.99 -4.80 1.37
N THR A 110 18.94 -4.68 0.57
CA THR A 110 18.74 -5.52 -0.63
C THR A 110 19.73 -5.19 -1.74
N GLN A 111 20.20 -3.94 -1.85
CA GLN A 111 21.26 -3.56 -2.78
C GLN A 111 22.63 -4.07 -2.32
N SER A 112 22.91 -4.06 -1.01
CA SER A 112 24.12 -4.67 -0.45
C SER A 112 24.11 -6.20 -0.54
N ALA A 113 22.94 -6.84 -0.46
CA ALA A 113 22.81 -8.30 -0.60
C ALA A 113 22.91 -8.79 -2.06
N ASN A 114 22.55 -7.95 -3.04
CA ASN A 114 22.76 -8.22 -4.47
C ASN A 114 24.11 -7.68 -5.00
N GLY A 115 24.95 -7.13 -4.13
CA GLY A 115 26.23 -6.53 -4.46
C GLY A 115 27.36 -7.14 -3.63
N LEU A 116 27.62 -8.44 -3.83
CA LEU A 116 28.92 -9.13 -3.77
C LEU A 116 28.74 -10.57 -4.25
#